data_AF-A0A7Y0S5C3-F1
#
_entry.id   AF-A0A7Y0S5C3-F1
#
_cell.length_a   1.000
_cell.length_b   1.000
_cell.length_c   1.000
_cell.angle_alpha   90.00
_cell.angle_beta   90.00
_cell.angle_gamma   90.00
#
_symmetry.space_group_name_H-M   'P 1'
#
loop_
_entity.id
_entity.type
_entity.pdbx_description
1 polymer ?
#
loop_
_entity_poly.entity_id
_entity_poly.type
_entity_poly.pdbx_seq_one_letter_code
_entity_poly.pdbx_strand_id
1 'polypeptide(L)' 'KFMHCLPAFHNDETTVGKEVAEKYGMKGLEVTEEVFESEYSIVFDEAENRMHTIKAVMVATLGS' A
#
# COMPACT_ATOMS: atom_id res chain seq x y z
N LYS A 1 -0.87 0.96 14.44
CA LYS A 1 -1.50 0.59 13.16
C LYS A 1 -0.80 1.36 12.05
N PHE A 2 -0.48 0.72 10.93
CA PHE A 2 0.20 1.26 9.76
C PHE A 2 -0.74 1.23 8.55
N MET A 3 -0.74 2.30 7.76
CA MET A 3 -1.59 2.54 6.60
C MET A 3 -0.72 3.05 5.45
N HIS A 4 -1.09 2.72 4.23
CA HIS A 4 -0.38 3.08 3.00
C HIS A 4 -1.32 2.91 1.81
N CYS A 5 -1.38 3.91 0.93
CA CYS A 5 -2.33 3.96 -0.17
C CYS A 5 -2.06 2.98 -1.34
N LEU A 6 -0.89 2.31 -1.32
CA LEU A 6 -0.36 1.40 -2.34
C LEU A 6 -0.15 2.06 -3.74
N PRO A 7 0.76 1.53 -4.59
CA PRO A 7 1.76 0.49 -4.27
C PRO A 7 2.84 1.00 -3.30
N ALA A 8 3.52 0.10 -2.60
CA ALA A 8 4.60 0.40 -1.66
C ALA A 8 5.91 -0.29 -2.09
N PHE A 9 7.05 0.36 -1.86
CA PHE A 9 8.40 -0.20 -1.96
C PHE A 9 8.87 -0.67 -0.58
N HIS A 10 8.37 -1.84 -0.16
CA HIS A 10 8.69 -2.45 1.13
C HIS A 10 9.79 -3.53 1.04
N ASN A 11 10.05 -4.05 -0.16
CA ASN A 11 11.06 -5.07 -0.45
C ASN A 11 11.69 -4.92 -1.86
N ASP A 12 12.49 -5.91 -2.27
CA ASP A 12 13.21 -5.97 -3.56
C ASP A 12 12.55 -6.91 -4.59
N GLU A 13 11.29 -7.30 -4.40
CA GLU A 13 10.58 -8.22 -5.31
C GLU A 13 10.03 -7.53 -6.57
N THR A 14 10.08 -6.21 -6.64
CA THR A 14 9.74 -5.42 -7.83
C THR A 14 10.98 -5.03 -8.61
N THR A 15 10.87 -4.83 -9.93
CA THR A 15 12.00 -4.40 -10.77
C THR A 15 12.63 -3.11 -10.25
N VAL A 16 11.81 -2.11 -9.89
CA VAL A 16 12.28 -0.84 -9.34
C VAL A 16 12.83 -1.00 -7.93
N GLY A 17 12.18 -1.80 -7.07
CA GLY A 17 12.67 -2.07 -5.71
C GLY A 17 14.06 -2.71 -5.72
N LYS A 18 14.29 -3.66 -6.64
CA LYS A 18 15.58 -4.31 -6.83
C LYS A 18 16.66 -3.36 -7.33
N GLU A 19 16.38 -2.55 -8.35
CA GLU A 19 17.33 -1.55 -8.86
C GLU A 19 17.77 -0.56 -7.77
N VAL A 20 16.82 -0.15 -6.92
CA VAL A 20 17.10 0.77 -5.80
C VAL A 20 17.90 0.06 -4.70
N ALA A 21 17.59 -1.20 -4.40
CA ALA A 21 18.37 -2.00 -3.44
C ALA A 21 19.82 -2.21 -3.91
N GLU A 22 20.04 -2.49 -5.19
CA GLU A 22 21.38 -2.65 -5.76
C GLU A 22 22.17 -1.33 -5.77
N LYS A 23 21.50 -0.20 -6.06
CA LYS A 23 22.14 1.11 -6.16
C LYS A 23 22.46 1.74 -4.81
N TYR A 24 21.60 1.56 -3.81
CA TYR A 24 21.69 2.26 -2.52
C TYR A 24 21.82 1.34 -1.30
N GLY A 25 21.75 0.01 -1.48
CA GLY A 25 21.88 -0.97 -0.40
C GLY A 25 20.70 -0.97 0.58
N MET A 26 19.54 -0.44 0.19
CA MET A 26 18.34 -0.35 1.03
C MET A 26 17.34 -1.47 0.70
N LYS A 27 16.78 -2.11 1.73
CA LYS A 27 15.69 -3.08 1.60
C LYS A 27 14.43 -2.48 2.21
N GLY A 28 13.50 -2.07 1.35
CA GLY A 28 12.40 -1.17 1.71
C GLY A 28 12.84 0.30 1.71
N LEU A 29 11.93 1.20 1.33
CA LEU A 29 12.20 2.64 1.19
C LEU A 29 11.37 3.48 2.15
N GLU A 30 10.06 3.61 1.91
CA GLU A 30 9.16 4.36 2.77
C GLU A 30 8.63 3.56 3.96
N VAL A 31 8.70 2.23 3.86
CA VAL A 31 8.35 1.29 4.92
C VAL A 31 9.21 0.03 4.77
N THR A 32 9.55 -0.63 5.88
CA THR A 32 10.27 -1.91 5.83
C THR A 32 9.29 -3.08 5.71
N GLU A 33 9.77 -4.20 5.17
CA GLU A 33 9.01 -5.45 5.08
C GLU A 33 8.40 -5.86 6.43
N GLU A 34 9.17 -5.73 7.52
CA GLU A 34 8.70 -6.15 8.85
C GLU A 34 7.52 -5.32 9.34
N VAL A 35 7.44 -4.03 8.98
CA VAL A 35 6.30 -3.19 9.33
C VAL A 35 5.14 -3.47 8.39
N PHE A 36 5.41 -3.60 7.09
CA PHE A 36 4.40 -3.81 6.05
C PHE A 36 3.62 -5.13 6.25
N GLU A 37 4.30 -6.20 6.64
CA GLU A 37 3.72 -7.53 6.90
C GLU A 37 3.36 -7.78 8.38
N SER A 38 3.56 -6.79 9.27
CA SER A 38 3.21 -6.94 10.70
C SER A 38 1.70 -6.93 10.96
N GLU A 39 1.30 -7.42 12.13
CA GLU A 39 -0.07 -7.27 12.66
C GLU A 39 -0.49 -5.80 12.86
N TYR A 40 0.44 -4.85 12.81
CA TYR A 40 0.11 -3.44 12.86
C TYR A 40 -0.37 -2.92 11.50
N SER A 41 -0.06 -3.61 10.40
CA SER A 41 -0.42 -3.21 9.03
C SER A 41 -1.89 -3.49 8.73
N ILE A 42 -2.59 -2.47 8.23
CA ILE A 42 -3.99 -2.57 7.77
C ILE A 42 -4.14 -2.07 6.33
N VAL A 43 -3.06 -2.10 5.55
CA VAL A 43 -3.00 -1.56 4.18
C VAL A 43 -3.97 -2.27 3.22
N PHE A 44 -4.25 -3.57 3.44
CA PHE A 44 -5.21 -4.31 2.63
C PHE A 44 -6.66 -3.96 2.96
N ASP A 45 -6.99 -3.73 4.24
CA ASP A 45 -8.30 -3.20 4.63
C ASP A 45 -8.51 -1.79 4.03
N GLU A 46 -7.48 -0.94 4.07
CA GLU A 46 -7.51 0.39 3.44
C GLU A 46 -7.72 0.30 1.93
N ALA A 47 -7.02 -0.62 1.26
CA ALA A 47 -7.15 -0.83 -0.19
C ALA A 47 -8.55 -1.32 -0.58
N GLU A 48 -9.12 -2.28 0.15
CA GLU A 48 -10.50 -2.76 -0.08
C GLU A 48 -11.53 -1.64 0.11
N ASN A 49 -11.33 -0.80 1.13
CA ASN A 49 -12.21 0.33 1.43
C ASN A 49 -12.28 1.39 0.33
N ARG A 50 -11.33 1.40 -0.62
CA ARG A 50 -11.45 2.23 -1.84
C ARG A 50 -12.71 1.89 -2.63
N MET A 51 -13.07 0.61 -2.77
CA MET A 51 -14.28 0.20 -3.51
C MET A 51 -15.55 0.66 -2.77
N HIS A 52 -15.60 0.48 -1.46
CA HIS A 52 -16.75 0.83 -0.64
C HIS A 52 -17.01 2.34 -0.61
N THR A 53 -15.96 3.15 -0.43
CA THR A 53 -16.07 4.60 -0.39
C THR A 53 -16.44 5.18 -1.76
N ILE A 54 -15.86 4.68 -2.85
CA ILE A 54 -16.26 5.05 -4.21
C ILE A 54 -17.73 4.70 -4.47
N LYS A 55 -18.17 3.50 -4.06
CA LYS A 55 -19.58 3.09 -4.17
C LYS A 55 -20.51 4.05 -3.43
N ALA A 56 -20.15 4.44 -2.20
CA ALA A 56 -20.95 5.39 -1.43
C ALA A 56 -21.06 6.74 -2.14
N VAL A 57 -19.98 7.25 -2.73
CA VAL A 57 -19.99 8.48 -3.54
C VAL A 57 -20.92 8.31 -4.75
N MET A 58 -20.83 7.21 -5.48
CA MET A 58 -21.70 6.95 -6.64
C MET A 58 -23.18 6.88 -6.25
N VAL A 59 -23.53 6.17 -5.17
CA VAL A 59 -24.91 6.08 -4.68
C VAL A 59 -25.42 7.46 -4.25
N ALA A 60 -24.62 8.24 -3.53
CA ALA A 60 -25.02 9.55 -3.03
C ALA A 60 -25.22 10.59 -4.14
N THR A 61 -24.52 10.45 -5.27
CA THR A 61 -24.51 11.45 -6.35
C THR A 61 -25.33 11.04 -7.57
N LEU A 62 -25.49 9.74 -7.83
CA LEU A 62 -26.13 9.18 -9.03
C LEU A 62 -27.21 8.14 -8.71
N GLY A 63 -27.44 7.79 -7.43
CA GLY A 63 -28.50 6.88 -7.01
C GLY A 63 -29.86 7.57 -7.02
N SER A 64 -30.51 7.57 -8.18
CA SER A 64 -31.90 8.01 -8.38
C SER A 64 -32.73 6.85 -8.94
#